data_AF-A0A955XB06-F1
#
_entry.id   AF-A0A955XB06-F1
#
_cell.length_a   1.000
_cell.length_b   1.000
_cell.length_c   1.000
_cell.angle_alpha   90.00
_cell.angle_beta   90.00
_cell.angle_gamma   90.00
#
_symmetry.space_group_name_H-M   'P 1'
#
loop_
_entity.id
_entity.type
_entity.pdbx_description
1 polymer ?
#
loop_
_entity_poly.entity_id
_entity_poly.type
_entity_poly.pdbx_seq_one_letter_code
_entity_poly.pdbx_strand_id
1 'polypeptide(L)'
;MSELDSNPTVLKVRKHLVEYLGPPDEVFELSGSPIPGSPMPALNLAYFAPQGPQNPVVFATCGASLYKMADGRRVEGMVLLRREPEQAAFEAVHKMLAQFALFSEANKTPVRLGDVVRAQDMLRGFCEMDAILFMPPVPFVPNFHKAPITADEAVDMVWLLPVYEAEAEYTIKHGPQALMMLFAAQGLDLTEPTREEANTFMEPKDAEEMARRAMEDAKDRAKTQAPVPTAGKPKSSRRDMNKGSFKVEEGNSALKITRRGGVK
;
A
#
# COMPACT_ATOMS: atom_id res chain seq x y z
N MET A 1 -21.78 -2.78 16.37
CA MET A 1 -20.33 -3.06 16.42
C MET A 1 -20.06 -4.03 15.30
N SER A 2 -19.19 -3.73 14.33
CA SER A 2 -19.00 -4.64 13.20
C SER A 2 -18.20 -5.86 13.64
N GLU A 3 -18.36 -6.98 12.95
CA GLU A 3 -17.66 -8.24 13.26
C GLU A 3 -16.13 -8.04 13.28
N LEU A 4 -15.62 -7.15 12.41
CA LEU A 4 -14.23 -6.72 12.37
C LEU A 4 -13.73 -6.10 13.68
N ASP A 5 -14.59 -5.36 14.40
CA ASP A 5 -14.21 -4.69 15.64
C ASP A 5 -13.99 -5.67 16.80
N SER A 6 -14.47 -6.90 16.66
CA SER A 6 -14.28 -7.99 17.62
C SER A 6 -13.30 -9.07 17.16
N ASN A 7 -12.84 -9.03 15.90
CA ASN A 7 -11.99 -10.08 15.35
C ASN A 7 -10.52 -9.92 15.83
N PRO A 8 -9.94 -10.91 16.52
CA PRO A 8 -8.61 -10.77 17.13
C PRO A 8 -7.48 -10.59 16.11
N THR A 9 -7.59 -11.15 14.91
CA THR A 9 -6.60 -10.98 13.83
C THR A 9 -6.60 -9.55 13.34
N VAL A 10 -7.80 -9.02 13.03
CA VAL A 10 -7.97 -7.64 12.54
C VAL A 10 -7.51 -6.62 13.59
N LEU A 11 -7.81 -6.86 14.87
CA LEU A 11 -7.34 -5.98 15.94
C LEU A 11 -5.81 -5.96 16.06
N LYS A 12 -5.12 -7.09 15.84
CA LYS A 12 -3.65 -7.15 15.83
C LYS A 12 -3.05 -6.45 14.63
N VAL A 13 -3.64 -6.61 13.44
CA VAL A 13 -3.25 -5.85 12.23
C VAL A 13 -3.40 -4.35 12.47
N ARG A 14 -4.56 -3.89 12.97
CA ARG A 14 -4.79 -2.47 13.29
C ARG A 14 -3.78 -1.95 14.30
N LYS A 15 -3.53 -2.71 15.39
CA LYS A 15 -2.53 -2.35 16.39
C LYS A 15 -1.15 -2.19 15.77
N HIS A 16 -0.74 -3.12 14.92
CA HIS A 16 0.53 -3.08 14.21
C HIS A 16 0.64 -1.83 13.35
N LEU A 17 -0.37 -1.53 12.51
CA LEU A 17 -0.37 -0.31 11.71
C LEU A 17 -0.28 0.96 12.58
N VAL A 18 -1.02 1.01 13.69
CA VAL A 18 -1.01 2.16 14.61
C VAL A 18 0.35 2.35 15.29
N GLU A 19 1.03 1.26 15.64
CA GLU A 19 2.36 1.30 16.26
C GLU A 19 3.41 1.96 15.36
N TYR A 20 3.35 1.69 14.05
CA TYR A 20 4.33 2.19 13.09
C TYR A 20 3.92 3.49 12.37
N LEU A 21 2.63 3.71 12.15
CA LEU A 21 2.11 4.83 11.36
C LEU A 21 1.35 5.87 12.19
N GLY A 22 1.02 5.57 13.45
CA GLY A 22 0.10 6.36 14.26
C GLY A 22 -1.37 6.02 14.00
N PRO A 23 -2.32 6.67 14.69
CA PRO A 23 -3.75 6.43 14.45
C PRO A 23 -4.12 6.82 13.00
N PRO A 24 -5.00 6.05 12.32
CA PRO A 24 -5.48 6.44 11.02
C PRO A 24 -6.31 7.72 11.12
N ASP A 25 -6.16 8.61 10.15
CA ASP A 25 -6.96 9.82 10.03
C ASP A 25 -8.39 9.47 9.63
N GLU A 26 -8.56 8.48 8.75
CA GLU A 26 -9.86 7.99 8.29
C GLU A 26 -9.91 6.48 8.16
N VAL A 27 -11.10 5.91 8.40
CA VAL A 27 -11.38 4.49 8.18
C VAL A 27 -12.70 4.35 7.43
N PHE A 28 -12.64 3.72 6.26
CA PHE A 28 -13.77 3.41 5.42
C PHE A 28 -14.13 1.94 5.57
N GLU A 29 -15.39 1.66 5.86
CA GLU A 29 -15.88 0.29 5.98
C GLU A 29 -16.66 -0.09 4.73
N LEU A 30 -16.27 -1.21 4.15
CA LEU A 30 -16.99 -1.94 3.12
C LEU A 30 -17.63 -3.17 3.77
N SER A 31 -18.95 -3.28 3.71
CA SER A 31 -19.67 -4.44 4.25
C SER A 31 -20.18 -5.34 3.14
N GLY A 32 -20.18 -6.65 3.40
CA GLY A 32 -20.55 -7.68 2.44
C GLY A 32 -19.37 -8.11 1.56
N SER A 33 -19.40 -9.37 1.12
CA SER A 33 -18.51 -9.89 0.10
C SER A 33 -19.34 -10.35 -1.10
N PRO A 34 -18.90 -10.03 -2.34
CA PRO A 34 -19.56 -10.55 -3.54
C PRO A 34 -19.29 -12.05 -3.75
N ILE A 35 -18.37 -12.65 -2.99
CA ILE A 35 -18.02 -14.07 -3.08
C ILE A 35 -18.87 -14.86 -2.08
N PRO A 36 -19.75 -15.78 -2.54
CA PRO A 36 -20.58 -16.58 -1.64
C PRO A 36 -19.73 -17.39 -0.65
N GLY A 37 -20.04 -17.26 0.65
CA GLY A 37 -19.34 -17.98 1.71
C GLY A 37 -17.95 -17.43 2.05
N SER A 38 -17.59 -16.25 1.54
CA SER A 38 -16.31 -15.62 1.85
C SER A 38 -16.12 -15.41 3.36
N PRO A 39 -14.91 -15.68 3.90
CA PRO A 39 -14.60 -15.42 5.30
C PRO A 39 -14.39 -13.94 5.61
N MET A 40 -14.49 -13.06 4.61
CA MET A 40 -14.35 -11.61 4.75
C MET A 40 -15.73 -10.93 4.69
N PRO A 41 -16.49 -10.87 5.81
CA PRO A 41 -17.83 -10.28 5.84
C PRO A 41 -17.82 -8.76 5.70
N ALA A 42 -16.67 -8.14 5.96
CA ALA A 42 -16.42 -6.72 5.79
C ALA A 42 -14.93 -6.46 5.61
N LEU A 43 -14.58 -5.28 5.13
CA LEU A 43 -13.23 -4.79 4.93
C LEU A 43 -13.12 -3.34 5.40
N ASN A 44 -12.12 -3.03 6.21
CA ASN A 44 -11.76 -1.64 6.49
C ASN A 44 -10.62 -1.19 5.58
N LEU A 45 -10.72 0.02 5.06
CA LEU A 45 -9.67 0.72 4.34
C LEU A 45 -9.23 1.90 5.22
N ALA A 46 -8.03 1.80 5.77
CA ALA A 46 -7.45 2.79 6.67
C ALA A 46 -6.57 3.76 5.87
N TYR A 47 -6.77 5.05 6.11
CA TYR A 47 -5.98 6.13 5.53
C TYR A 47 -5.13 6.79 6.63
N PHE A 48 -3.84 6.95 6.35
CA PHE A 48 -2.87 7.61 7.23
C PHE A 48 -2.23 8.79 6.47
N ALA A 49 -2.45 9.98 6.99
CA ALA A 49 -1.86 11.21 6.47
C ALA A 49 -0.34 11.21 6.69
N PRO A 50 0.42 11.98 5.87
CA PRO A 50 1.87 11.94 5.93
C PRO A 50 2.37 12.62 7.21
N GLN A 51 3.21 11.93 7.99
CA GLN A 51 3.79 12.45 9.25
C GLN A 51 4.96 13.43 9.01
N GLY A 52 4.97 14.16 7.90
CA GLY A 52 6.05 15.07 7.50
C GLY A 52 6.26 15.10 5.98
N PRO A 53 7.08 16.05 5.46
CA PRO A 53 7.22 16.30 4.02
C PRO A 53 7.91 15.17 3.23
N GLN A 54 8.53 14.22 3.92
CA GLN A 54 9.23 13.07 3.34
C GLN A 54 8.51 11.75 3.59
N ASN A 55 7.46 11.73 4.44
CA ASN A 55 6.72 10.52 4.74
C ASN A 55 5.58 10.37 3.72
N PRO A 56 5.36 9.16 3.19
CA PRO A 56 4.26 8.93 2.27
C PRO A 56 2.91 8.96 3.01
N VAL A 57 1.87 9.21 2.23
CA VAL A 57 0.49 8.83 2.56
C VAL A 57 0.37 7.32 2.44
N VAL A 58 -0.37 6.70 3.35
CA VAL A 58 -0.59 5.26 3.36
C VAL A 58 -2.07 4.96 3.32
N PHE A 59 -2.45 4.06 2.42
CA PHE A 59 -3.74 3.40 2.41
C PHE A 59 -3.50 1.91 2.68
N ALA A 60 -4.25 1.31 3.59
CA ALA A 60 -4.07 -0.10 3.95
C ALA A 60 -5.41 -0.81 4.11
N THR A 61 -5.46 -2.07 3.70
CA THR A 61 -6.56 -2.96 4.04
C THR A 61 -6.46 -3.40 5.50
N CYS A 62 -7.62 -3.66 6.12
CA CYS A 62 -7.77 -4.23 7.43
C CYS A 62 -8.96 -5.20 7.38
N GLY A 63 -8.67 -6.48 7.15
CA GLY A 63 -9.67 -7.52 6.97
C GLY A 63 -9.40 -8.45 5.79
N ALA A 64 -8.53 -8.06 4.84
CA ALA A 64 -8.14 -8.96 3.74
C ALA A 64 -7.48 -10.24 4.29
N SER A 65 -6.77 -10.10 5.41
CA SER A 65 -6.14 -11.22 6.12
C SER A 65 -7.11 -12.23 6.73
N LEU A 66 -8.42 -11.98 6.74
CA LEU A 66 -9.42 -12.97 7.16
C LEU A 66 -9.46 -14.16 6.22
N TYR A 67 -9.18 -13.95 4.93
CA TYR A 67 -8.95 -15.03 3.99
C TYR A 67 -7.57 -15.65 4.20
N LYS A 68 -7.53 -16.96 4.46
CA LYS A 68 -6.29 -17.75 4.49
C LYS A 68 -6.07 -18.33 3.10
N MET A 69 -4.96 -17.96 2.46
CA MET A 69 -4.63 -18.43 1.10
C MET A 69 -4.31 -19.92 1.10
N ALA A 70 -4.26 -20.54 -0.08
CA ALA A 70 -4.03 -21.97 -0.24
C ALA A 70 -2.67 -22.45 0.33
N ASP A 71 -1.69 -21.57 0.43
CA ASP A 71 -0.37 -21.85 1.03
C ASP A 71 -0.31 -21.53 2.54
N GLY A 72 -1.45 -21.24 3.15
CA GLY A 72 -1.57 -20.95 4.58
C GLY A 72 -1.22 -19.53 4.99
N ARG A 73 -0.74 -18.67 4.08
CA ARG A 73 -0.42 -17.28 4.41
C ARG A 73 -1.67 -16.40 4.42
N ARG A 74 -1.53 -15.23 5.02
CA ARG A 74 -2.54 -14.16 5.11
C ARG A 74 -1.87 -12.84 4.78
N VAL A 75 -2.57 -11.95 4.07
CA VAL A 75 -1.99 -10.68 3.60
C VAL A 75 -2.89 -9.50 3.91
N GLU A 76 -2.30 -8.32 4.07
CA GLU A 76 -2.97 -7.03 3.90
C GLU A 76 -2.25 -6.26 2.80
N GLY A 77 -3.03 -5.54 1.98
CA GLY A 77 -2.54 -4.75 0.88
C GLY A 77 -2.37 -3.29 1.28
N MET A 78 -1.34 -2.65 0.73
CA MET A 78 -1.01 -1.26 0.99
C MET A 78 -0.68 -0.51 -0.28
N VAL A 79 -1.10 0.76 -0.34
CA VAL A 79 -0.62 1.74 -1.33
C VAL A 79 0.07 2.87 -0.58
N LEU A 80 1.25 3.25 -1.08
CA LEU A 80 2.07 4.32 -0.53
C LEU A 80 2.17 5.41 -1.58
N LEU A 81 1.73 6.64 -1.25
CA LEU A 81 1.76 7.78 -2.16
C LEU A 81 2.59 8.91 -1.60
N ARG A 82 3.30 9.64 -2.47
CA ARG A 82 4.14 10.77 -2.06
C ARG A 82 3.31 11.86 -1.39
N ARG A 83 2.09 12.05 -1.87
CA ARG A 83 1.15 13.09 -1.45
C ARG A 83 -0.25 12.53 -1.39
N GLU A 84 -1.11 13.25 -0.68
CA GLU A 84 -2.53 12.95 -0.66
C GLU A 84 -3.10 13.16 -2.07
N PRO A 85 -3.79 12.15 -2.63
CA PRO A 85 -4.37 12.26 -3.95
C PRO A 85 -5.61 13.15 -3.93
N GLU A 86 -5.96 13.73 -5.07
CA GLU A 86 -7.24 14.41 -5.24
C GLU A 86 -8.42 13.42 -5.13
N GLN A 87 -9.62 13.93 -4.88
CA GLN A 87 -10.81 13.12 -4.56
C GLN A 87 -11.04 11.94 -5.52
N ALA A 88 -10.94 12.15 -6.84
CA ALA A 88 -11.16 11.09 -7.83
C ALA A 88 -10.12 9.96 -7.71
N ALA A 89 -8.84 10.32 -7.56
CA ALA A 89 -7.75 9.38 -7.36
C ALA A 89 -7.82 8.70 -5.98
N PHE A 90 -8.27 9.42 -4.94
CA PHE A 90 -8.54 8.86 -3.62
C PHE A 90 -9.57 7.72 -3.68
N GLU A 91 -10.68 7.92 -4.40
CA GLU A 91 -11.71 6.88 -4.61
C GLU A 91 -11.19 5.71 -5.45
N ALA A 92 -10.35 5.97 -6.46
CA ALA A 92 -9.74 4.93 -7.28
C ALA A 92 -8.83 4.02 -6.43
N VAL A 93 -8.01 4.58 -5.54
CA VAL A 93 -7.17 3.81 -4.60
C VAL A 93 -8.03 2.91 -3.69
N HIS A 94 -9.16 3.40 -3.19
CA HIS A 94 -10.07 2.60 -2.36
C HIS A 94 -10.66 1.42 -3.13
N LYS A 95 -11.11 1.64 -4.37
CA LYS A 95 -11.63 0.58 -5.25
C LYS A 95 -10.55 -0.46 -5.54
N MET A 96 -9.34 -0.03 -5.86
CA MET A 96 -8.20 -0.90 -6.11
C MET A 96 -7.88 -1.77 -4.89
N LEU A 97 -7.83 -1.20 -3.68
CA LEU A 97 -7.60 -1.96 -2.44
C LEU A 97 -8.73 -2.95 -2.12
N ALA A 98 -9.98 -2.55 -2.36
CA ALA A 98 -11.13 -3.44 -2.19
C ALA A 98 -11.07 -4.65 -3.15
N GLN A 99 -10.70 -4.41 -4.41
CA GLN A 99 -10.49 -5.46 -5.39
C GLN A 99 -9.30 -6.36 -5.03
N PHE A 100 -8.19 -5.79 -4.56
CA PHE A 100 -7.04 -6.56 -4.08
C PHE A 100 -7.42 -7.48 -2.92
N ALA A 101 -8.20 -6.99 -1.94
CA ALA A 101 -8.59 -7.79 -0.79
C ALA A 101 -9.36 -9.07 -1.16
N LEU A 102 -10.04 -9.05 -2.31
CA LEU A 102 -10.77 -10.20 -2.87
C LEU A 102 -9.94 -11.01 -3.89
N PHE A 103 -8.80 -10.47 -4.35
CA PHE A 103 -8.05 -11.02 -5.50
C PHE A 103 -7.67 -12.48 -5.30
N SER A 104 -7.04 -12.82 -4.18
CA SER A 104 -6.58 -14.19 -3.93
C SER A 104 -7.74 -15.18 -3.80
N GLU A 105 -8.83 -14.76 -3.14
CA GLU A 105 -10.02 -15.58 -2.97
C GLU A 105 -10.75 -15.81 -4.30
N ALA A 106 -10.90 -14.76 -5.12
CA ALA A 106 -11.58 -14.82 -6.41
C ALA A 106 -10.80 -15.69 -7.41
N ASN A 107 -9.49 -15.54 -7.46
CA ASN A 107 -8.63 -16.21 -8.44
C ASN A 107 -8.04 -17.54 -7.94
N LYS A 108 -8.33 -17.93 -6.69
CA LYS A 108 -7.74 -19.11 -6.01
C LYS A 108 -6.21 -19.17 -6.14
N THR A 109 -5.57 -18.00 -6.17
CA THR A 109 -4.14 -17.84 -6.42
C THR A 109 -3.51 -17.11 -5.25
N PRO A 110 -2.49 -17.69 -4.58
CA PRO A 110 -1.79 -16.99 -3.50
C PRO A 110 -1.07 -15.75 -4.01
N VAL A 111 -1.11 -14.67 -3.22
CA VAL A 111 -0.30 -13.47 -3.43
C VAL A 111 1.13 -13.75 -2.97
N ARG A 112 2.13 -13.65 -3.85
CA ARG A 112 3.54 -13.78 -3.50
C ARG A 112 4.29 -12.48 -3.76
N LEU A 113 5.25 -12.17 -2.89
CA LEU A 113 6.14 -11.05 -3.13
C LEU A 113 6.98 -11.33 -4.38
N GLY A 114 7.11 -10.33 -5.23
CA GLY A 114 7.73 -10.42 -6.55
C GLY A 114 6.76 -10.77 -7.69
N ASP A 115 5.54 -11.20 -7.39
CA ASP A 115 4.54 -11.44 -8.43
C ASP A 115 4.08 -10.13 -9.04
N VAL A 116 3.79 -10.19 -10.35
CA VAL A 116 3.24 -9.08 -11.14
C VAL A 116 1.85 -9.45 -11.60
N VAL A 117 0.89 -8.53 -11.42
CA VAL A 117 -0.49 -8.68 -11.88
C VAL A 117 -0.85 -7.52 -12.78
N ARG A 118 -1.29 -7.81 -14.01
CA ARG A 118 -1.87 -6.79 -14.91
C ARG A 118 -3.15 -6.25 -14.27
N ALA A 119 -3.24 -4.94 -14.11
CA ALA A 119 -4.23 -4.29 -13.27
C ALA A 119 -4.65 -2.91 -13.81
N GLN A 120 -4.54 -2.68 -15.13
CA GLN A 120 -4.84 -1.40 -15.76
C GLN A 120 -6.22 -0.83 -15.36
N ASP A 121 -7.25 -1.67 -15.33
CA ASP A 121 -8.60 -1.25 -14.90
C ASP A 121 -8.67 -0.88 -13.42
N MET A 122 -7.87 -1.51 -12.56
CA MET A 122 -7.80 -1.22 -11.13
C MET A 122 -7.03 0.07 -10.84
N LEU A 123 -6.01 0.36 -11.66
CA LEU A 123 -5.13 1.53 -11.53
C LEU A 123 -5.72 2.78 -12.22
N ARG A 124 -6.66 2.59 -13.14
CA ARG A 124 -7.32 3.68 -13.86
C ARG A 124 -7.94 4.70 -12.90
N GLY A 125 -7.63 5.97 -13.17
CA GLY A 125 -8.10 7.10 -12.37
C GLY A 125 -7.18 7.44 -11.20
N PHE A 126 -6.13 6.66 -10.98
CA PHE A 126 -5.11 6.92 -9.96
C PHE A 126 -3.70 7.10 -10.56
N CYS A 127 -3.28 6.27 -11.52
CA CYS A 127 -2.00 6.43 -12.23
C CYS A 127 -2.07 5.93 -13.68
N GLU A 128 -1.03 6.19 -14.47
CA GLU A 128 -0.92 5.76 -15.88
C GLU A 128 -0.32 4.36 -16.05
N MET A 129 0.07 3.71 -14.96
CA MET A 129 0.71 2.39 -14.95
C MET A 129 -0.31 1.25 -15.15
N ASP A 130 0.18 0.11 -15.65
CA ASP A 130 -0.68 -0.97 -16.15
C ASP A 130 -0.69 -2.24 -15.30
N ALA A 131 0.27 -2.37 -14.38
CA ALA A 131 0.44 -3.55 -13.55
C ALA A 131 0.77 -3.19 -12.10
N ILE A 132 0.57 -4.15 -11.21
CA ILE A 132 0.94 -4.09 -9.81
C ILE A 132 2.02 -5.13 -9.56
N LEU A 133 3.16 -4.70 -9.03
CA LEU A 133 4.19 -5.55 -8.46
C LEU A 133 3.98 -5.66 -6.95
N PHE A 134 3.88 -6.88 -6.42
CA PHE A 134 3.75 -7.10 -4.98
C PHE A 134 5.12 -7.05 -4.31
N MET A 135 5.36 -6.03 -3.50
CA MET A 135 6.63 -5.84 -2.80
C MET A 135 6.45 -5.84 -1.29
N PRO A 136 7.48 -6.17 -0.51
CA PRO A 136 7.52 -5.70 0.86
C PRO A 136 7.44 -4.16 0.86
N PRO A 137 6.85 -3.51 1.88
CA PRO A 137 6.75 -2.06 1.93
C PRO A 137 8.11 -1.47 2.40
N VAL A 138 9.08 -1.48 1.46
CA VAL A 138 10.51 -1.13 1.63
C VAL A 138 10.75 0.23 2.30
N PRO A 139 9.92 1.28 2.10
CA PRO A 139 10.14 2.56 2.79
C PRO A 139 10.09 2.49 4.32
N PHE A 140 9.52 1.42 4.89
CA PHE A 140 9.42 1.24 6.34
C PHE A 140 10.50 0.30 6.90
N VAL A 141 10.65 0.34 8.22
CA VAL A 141 11.60 -0.51 8.95
C VAL A 141 11.31 -2.01 8.72
N PRO A 142 12.34 -2.89 8.77
CA PRO A 142 12.17 -4.31 8.41
C PRO A 142 11.06 -5.06 9.17
N ASN A 143 10.81 -4.70 10.43
CA ASN A 143 9.79 -5.35 11.26
C ASN A 143 8.35 -4.96 10.89
N PHE A 144 8.17 -3.92 10.05
CA PHE A 144 6.84 -3.48 9.63
C PHE A 144 6.16 -4.50 8.70
N HIS A 145 6.93 -5.31 7.98
CA HIS A 145 6.41 -6.15 6.88
C HIS A 145 5.58 -7.34 7.35
N LYS A 146 5.57 -7.63 8.66
CA LYS A 146 4.83 -8.74 9.25
C LYS A 146 4.11 -8.30 10.51
N ALA A 147 2.78 -8.37 10.51
CA ALA A 147 1.98 -8.18 11.72
C ALA A 147 1.85 -9.52 12.47
N PRO A 148 2.42 -9.66 13.67
CA PRO A 148 2.33 -10.90 14.44
C PRO A 148 0.90 -11.15 14.92
N ILE A 149 0.36 -12.33 14.63
CA ILE A 149 -0.96 -12.77 15.10
C ILE A 149 -0.79 -13.72 16.29
N THR A 150 0.09 -14.71 16.20
CA THR A 150 0.47 -15.58 17.31
C THR A 150 2.00 -15.70 17.36
N ALA A 151 2.54 -16.63 18.14
CA ALA A 151 3.97 -16.91 18.11
C ALA A 151 4.43 -17.46 16.75
N ASP A 152 3.55 -18.20 16.05
CA ASP A 152 3.88 -18.93 14.81
C ASP A 152 3.12 -18.41 13.58
N GLU A 153 2.14 -17.51 13.76
CA GLU A 153 1.36 -16.93 12.67
C GLU A 153 1.57 -15.41 12.56
N ALA A 154 1.70 -14.93 11.33
CA ALA A 154 1.77 -13.52 11.00
C ALA A 154 0.96 -13.21 9.73
N VAL A 155 0.61 -11.95 9.57
CA VAL A 155 0.03 -11.39 8.35
C VAL A 155 1.11 -10.60 7.62
N ASP A 156 1.35 -10.92 6.36
CA ASP A 156 2.31 -10.20 5.53
C ASP A 156 1.69 -8.88 5.05
N MET A 157 2.40 -7.78 5.24
CA MET A 157 2.05 -6.47 4.67
C MET A 157 2.63 -6.40 3.27
N VAL A 158 1.77 -6.23 2.26
CA VAL A 158 2.14 -6.24 0.85
C VAL A 158 1.93 -4.85 0.26
N TRP A 159 3.01 -4.23 -0.21
CA TRP A 159 2.93 -3.03 -1.03
C TRP A 159 2.49 -3.40 -2.44
N LEU A 160 1.38 -2.81 -2.84
CA LEU A 160 0.85 -2.83 -4.20
C LEU A 160 1.55 -1.72 -4.97
N LEU A 161 2.74 -1.99 -5.52
CA LEU A 161 3.53 -1.01 -6.25
C LEU A 161 3.06 -0.95 -7.72
N PRO A 162 2.49 0.17 -8.19
CA PRO A 162 2.17 0.32 -9.60
C PRO A 162 3.45 0.36 -10.43
N VAL A 163 3.43 -0.33 -11.57
CA VAL A 163 4.53 -0.41 -12.54
C VAL A 163 4.00 -0.37 -13.97
N TYR A 164 4.79 0.19 -14.88
CA TYR A 164 4.50 0.20 -16.31
C TYR A 164 4.61 -1.22 -16.90
N GLU A 165 4.03 -1.44 -18.08
CA GLU A 165 4.09 -2.76 -18.74
C GLU A 165 5.54 -3.23 -18.99
N ALA A 166 6.46 -2.36 -19.44
CA ALA A 166 7.84 -2.79 -19.67
C ALA A 166 8.57 -3.12 -18.36
N GLU A 167 8.26 -2.44 -17.26
CA GLU A 167 8.82 -2.73 -15.93
C GLU A 167 8.31 -4.06 -15.37
N ALA A 168 7.03 -4.37 -15.60
CA ALA A 168 6.43 -5.66 -15.34
C ALA A 168 7.15 -6.77 -16.12
N GLU A 169 7.35 -6.59 -17.43
CA GLU A 169 8.09 -7.53 -18.28
C GLU A 169 9.54 -7.70 -17.84
N TYR A 170 10.21 -6.60 -17.47
CA TYR A 170 11.57 -6.62 -16.94
C TYR A 170 11.63 -7.44 -15.64
N THR A 171 10.66 -7.26 -14.75
CA THR A 171 10.55 -8.05 -13.50
C THR A 171 10.35 -9.52 -13.77
N ILE A 172 9.49 -9.88 -14.72
CA ILE A 172 9.27 -11.29 -15.10
C ILE A 172 10.55 -11.92 -15.65
N LYS A 173 11.32 -11.17 -16.45
CA LYS A 173 12.54 -11.65 -17.10
C LYS A 173 13.74 -11.71 -16.16
N HIS A 174 13.92 -10.72 -15.31
CA HIS A 174 15.14 -10.52 -14.52
C HIS A 174 14.94 -10.64 -13.00
N GLY A 175 13.69 -10.71 -12.54
CA GLY A 175 13.31 -10.74 -11.14
C GLY A 175 13.07 -9.36 -10.52
N PRO A 176 12.31 -9.28 -9.42
CA PRO A 176 11.93 -8.00 -8.78
C PRO A 176 13.13 -7.24 -8.23
N GLN A 177 14.15 -7.96 -7.74
CA GLN A 177 15.36 -7.31 -7.21
C GLN A 177 16.10 -6.52 -8.29
N ALA A 178 16.15 -7.03 -9.53
CA ALA A 178 16.77 -6.32 -10.64
C ALA A 178 16.02 -5.02 -10.96
N LEU A 179 14.68 -5.05 -10.98
CA LEU A 179 13.89 -3.85 -11.16
C LEU A 179 14.10 -2.84 -10.01
N MET A 180 14.20 -3.30 -8.76
CA MET A 180 14.48 -2.40 -7.64
C MET A 180 15.84 -1.73 -7.74
N MET A 181 16.87 -2.44 -8.23
CA MET A 181 18.17 -1.83 -8.52
C MET A 181 18.07 -0.82 -9.65
N LEU A 182 17.28 -1.11 -10.69
CA LEU A 182 17.01 -0.17 -11.78
C LEU A 182 16.35 1.12 -11.28
N PHE A 183 15.33 1.00 -10.44
CA PHE A 183 14.67 2.13 -9.79
C PHE A 183 15.64 2.96 -8.94
N ALA A 184 16.49 2.29 -8.15
CA ALA A 184 17.49 2.96 -7.34
C ALA A 184 18.57 3.67 -8.19
N ALA A 185 19.03 3.04 -9.27
CA ALA A 185 20.00 3.59 -10.21
C ALA A 185 19.49 4.87 -10.87
N GLN A 186 18.21 4.91 -11.21
CA GLN A 186 17.55 6.05 -11.87
C GLN A 186 16.98 7.08 -10.87
N GLY A 187 17.07 6.82 -9.55
CA GLY A 187 16.58 7.72 -8.52
C GLY A 187 15.07 7.95 -8.57
N LEU A 188 14.30 6.94 -8.98
CA LEU A 188 12.84 7.06 -9.14
C LEU A 188 12.12 7.06 -7.79
N ASP A 189 11.21 8.02 -7.59
CA ASP A 189 10.32 8.04 -6.44
C ASP A 189 9.13 7.10 -6.70
N LEU A 190 9.20 5.90 -6.13
CA LEU A 190 8.18 4.86 -6.29
C LEU A 190 6.86 5.16 -5.58
N THR A 191 6.81 6.25 -4.80
CA THR A 191 5.57 6.73 -4.20
C THR A 191 4.88 7.79 -5.06
N GLU A 192 5.52 8.26 -6.14
CA GLU A 192 4.93 9.22 -7.07
C GLU A 192 4.13 8.50 -8.17
N PRO A 193 2.78 8.56 -8.15
CA PRO A 193 1.95 7.89 -9.17
C PRO A 193 2.13 8.43 -10.59
N THR A 194 2.73 9.62 -10.75
CA THR A 194 3.04 10.24 -12.05
C THR A 194 4.52 10.19 -12.38
N ARG A 195 5.30 9.30 -11.76
CA ARG A 195 6.73 9.14 -12.10
C ARG A 195 6.88 8.69 -13.54
N GLU A 196 8.05 8.96 -14.12
CA GLU A 196 8.40 8.42 -15.42
C GLU A 196 8.65 6.90 -15.35
N GLU A 197 8.48 6.25 -16.50
CA GLU A 197 8.83 4.85 -16.71
C GLU A 197 10.35 4.66 -16.62
N ALA A 198 10.79 3.59 -15.94
CA ALA A 198 12.20 3.25 -15.86
C ALA A 198 12.74 2.85 -17.24
N ASN A 199 13.99 3.23 -17.53
CA ASN A 199 14.68 2.73 -18.73
C ASN A 199 15.01 1.24 -18.60
N THR A 200 14.09 0.38 -19.04
CA THR A 200 14.17 -1.10 -18.98
C THR A 200 15.11 -1.72 -20.02
N PHE A 201 15.75 -0.92 -20.88
CA PHE A 201 16.81 -1.38 -21.78
C PHE A 201 18.16 -1.55 -21.07
N MET A 202 18.27 -1.09 -19.81
CA MET A 202 19.48 -1.24 -19.01
C MET A 202 19.63 -2.68 -18.49
N GLU A 203 20.79 -3.28 -18.70
CA GLU A 203 21.09 -4.61 -18.17
C GLU A 203 21.17 -4.60 -16.63
N PRO A 204 20.72 -5.66 -15.93
CA PRO A 204 20.68 -5.69 -14.47
C PRO A 204 22.01 -5.39 -13.78
N LYS A 205 23.13 -5.81 -14.38
CA LYS A 205 24.48 -5.59 -13.83
C LYS A 205 24.88 -4.11 -13.86
N ASP A 206 24.52 -3.41 -14.94
CA ASP A 206 24.81 -1.99 -15.09
C ASP A 206 23.95 -1.17 -14.12
N ALA A 207 22.68 -1.57 -13.95
CA ALA A 207 21.77 -0.98 -12.96
C ALA A 207 22.31 -1.19 -11.53
N GLU A 208 22.77 -2.38 -11.18
CA GLU A 208 23.35 -2.68 -9.87
C GLU A 208 24.61 -1.83 -9.61
N GLU A 209 25.51 -1.74 -10.60
CA GLU A 209 26.72 -0.92 -10.46
C GLU A 209 26.38 0.57 -10.28
N MET A 210 25.44 1.08 -11.07
CA MET A 210 24.98 2.47 -10.98
C MET A 210 24.32 2.77 -9.63
N ALA A 211 23.43 1.88 -9.16
CA ALA A 211 22.78 1.99 -7.86
C ALA A 211 23.82 2.00 -6.72
N ARG A 212 24.84 1.13 -6.79
CA ARG A 212 25.92 1.09 -5.80
C ARG A 212 26.69 2.42 -5.75
N ARG A 213 27.07 2.96 -6.91
CA ARG A 213 27.74 4.26 -7.01
C ARG A 213 26.89 5.38 -6.44
N ALA A 214 25.60 5.42 -6.77
CA ALA A 214 24.68 6.42 -6.24
C ALA A 214 24.56 6.36 -4.70
N MET A 215 24.54 5.16 -4.12
CA MET A 215 24.52 4.99 -2.66
C MET A 215 25.84 5.42 -1.99
N GLU A 216 26.99 5.16 -2.62
CA GLU A 216 28.30 5.61 -2.15
C GLU A 216 28.37 7.15 -2.15
N ASP A 217 27.96 7.79 -3.25
CA ASP A 217 27.91 9.24 -3.38
C ASP A 217 26.98 9.89 -2.34
N ALA A 218 25.80 9.28 -2.10
CA ALA A 218 24.86 9.77 -1.09
C ALA A 218 25.44 9.71 0.33
N LYS A 219 26.17 8.64 0.66
CA LYS A 219 26.87 8.50 1.96
C LYS A 219 27.93 9.58 2.14
N ASP A 220 28.68 9.91 1.09
CA ASP A 220 29.72 10.92 1.18
C ASP A 220 29.17 12.35 1.25
N ARG A 221 28.03 12.62 0.59
CA ARG A 221 27.28 13.87 0.79
C ARG A 221 26.74 14.00 2.22
N ALA A 222 26.23 12.91 2.81
CA ALA A 222 25.71 12.92 4.17
C ALA A 222 26.79 13.21 5.23
N LYS A 223 28.05 12.82 4.99
CA LYS A 223 29.18 13.14 5.88
C LYS A 223 29.60 14.61 5.83
N THR A 224 29.33 15.29 4.72
CA THR A 224 29.80 16.67 4.47
C THR A 224 28.75 17.73 4.75
N GLN A 225 27.46 17.38 4.82
CA GLN A 225 26.40 18.29 5.23
C GLN A 225 26.27 18.37 6.76
N ALA A 226 26.33 19.58 7.31
CA ALA A 226 26.05 19.85 8.72
C ALA A 226 24.62 19.42 9.09
N PRO A 227 24.37 18.92 10.31
CA PRO A 227 23.04 18.47 10.72
C PRO A 227 22.01 19.60 10.57
N VAL A 228 20.98 19.36 9.77
CA VAL A 228 19.84 20.27 9.63
C VAL A 228 19.16 20.37 11.00
N PRO A 229 18.90 21.58 11.53
CA PRO A 229 18.22 21.74 12.81
C PRO A 229 16.87 21.03 12.76
N THR A 230 16.67 20.06 13.65
CA THR A 230 15.42 19.31 13.77
C THR A 230 14.27 20.28 14.00
N ALA A 231 13.36 20.38 13.03
CA ALA A 231 12.11 21.13 13.19
C ALA A 231 11.36 20.59 14.42
N GLY A 232 11.00 21.49 15.34
CA GLY A 232 10.26 21.15 16.55
C GLY A 232 8.97 20.39 16.24
N LYS A 233 8.52 19.58 17.21
CA LYS A 233 7.30 18.75 17.12
C LYS A 233 6.19 19.49 16.36
N PRO A 234 5.64 18.91 15.28
CA PRO A 234 4.59 19.57 14.51
C PRO A 234 3.40 19.83 15.41
N LYS A 235 3.00 21.10 15.52
CA LYS A 235 1.71 21.47 16.10
C LYS A 235 0.64 20.83 15.22
N SER A 236 -0.19 19.95 15.79
CA SER A 236 -1.34 19.37 15.11
C SER A 236 -2.21 20.50 14.56
N SER A 237 -2.12 20.77 13.26
CA SER A 237 -3.04 21.70 12.63
C SER A 237 -4.39 20.99 12.52
N ARG A 238 -5.34 21.34 13.38
CA ARG A 238 -6.75 21.02 13.17
C ARG A 238 -7.17 21.72 11.87
N ARG A 239 -7.17 21.00 10.75
CA ARG A 239 -7.96 21.40 9.60
C ARG A 239 -9.41 21.05 9.91
N ASP A 240 -10.25 22.07 10.05
CA ASP A 240 -11.69 21.91 9.93
C ASP A 240 -11.99 21.58 8.46
N MET A 241 -12.10 20.29 8.14
CA MET A 241 -12.69 19.86 6.89
C MET A 241 -14.21 19.82 7.05
N ASN A 242 -14.89 20.50 6.14
CA ASN A 242 -16.34 20.67 6.08
C ASN A 242 -17.13 19.42 6.49
N LYS A 243 -18.09 19.63 7.41
CA LYS A 243 -19.13 18.66 7.77
C LYS A 243 -20.01 18.38 6.53
N GLY A 244 -19.83 17.22 5.91
CA GLY A 244 -20.69 16.73 4.82
C GLY A 244 -21.15 15.30 5.10
N SER A 245 -22.47 15.09 5.05
CA SER A 245 -23.20 13.83 5.23
C SER A 245 -23.45 13.15 3.89
N PHE A 246 -23.38 11.80 3.79
CA PHE A 246 -24.00 11.09 2.66
C PHE A 246 -24.58 9.72 3.04
N LYS A 247 -25.67 9.40 2.34
CA LYS A 247 -26.50 8.19 2.37
C LYS A 247 -26.43 7.60 0.96
N VAL A 248 -26.23 6.29 0.81
CA VAL A 248 -26.33 5.61 -0.50
C VAL A 248 -27.09 4.29 -0.34
N GLU A 249 -28.14 4.13 -1.14
CA GLU A 249 -28.95 2.93 -1.36
C GLU A 249 -28.78 2.46 -2.82
N GLU A 250 -28.95 1.16 -3.02
CA GLU A 250 -28.34 0.32 -4.05
C GLU A 250 -28.86 0.47 -5.49
N GLY A 251 -27.97 0.13 -6.44
CA GLY A 251 -28.33 -0.41 -7.75
C GLY A 251 -27.29 -1.43 -8.20
N ASN A 252 -27.69 -2.71 -8.25
CA ASN A 252 -27.00 -3.93 -8.71
C ASN A 252 -25.47 -3.90 -8.86
N SER A 253 -24.79 -4.69 -8.00
CA SER A 253 -23.37 -5.09 -8.00
C SER A 253 -22.33 -4.16 -7.35
N ALA A 254 -22.73 -3.10 -6.64
CA ALA A 254 -21.80 -2.13 -6.06
C ALA A 254 -21.54 -2.31 -4.54
N LEU A 255 -20.26 -2.42 -4.17
CA LEU A 255 -19.75 -2.32 -2.81
C LEU A 255 -20.20 -1.00 -2.14
N LYS A 256 -20.69 -1.09 -0.89
CA LYS A 256 -21.15 0.07 -0.11
C LYS A 256 -20.03 0.62 0.76
N ILE A 257 -19.62 1.88 0.55
CA ILE A 257 -18.62 2.59 1.37
C ILE A 257 -19.33 3.38 2.47
N THR A 258 -18.96 3.11 3.73
CA THR A 258 -19.42 3.87 4.90
C THR A 258 -18.24 4.47 5.65
N ARG A 259 -18.24 5.81 5.83
CA ARG A 259 -17.21 6.54 6.59
C ARG A 259 -17.56 6.51 8.08
N ARG A 260 -16.71 5.93 8.92
CA ARG A 260 -16.80 6.11 10.38
C ARG A 260 -15.83 7.20 10.81
N GLY A 261 -16.34 8.38 11.13
CA GLY A 261 -15.54 9.41 11.77
C GLY A 261 -15.11 8.95 13.16
N GLY A 262 -13.81 9.04 13.46
CA GLY A 262 -13.26 8.70 14.77
C GLY A 262 -13.93 9.51 15.88
N VAL A 263 -14.45 8.82 16.89
CA VAL A 263 -14.89 9.45 18.13
C VAL A 263 -13.64 10.00 18.82
N LYS A 264 -13.62 11.31 19.07
CA LYS A 264 -12.59 11.99 19.88
C LYS A 264 -12.70 11.60 21.35
#